data_AF-A0A2M9CZG1-F1
#
_entry.id   AF-A0A2M9CZG1-F1
#
_cell.length_a   1.000
_cell.length_b   1.000
_cell.length_c   1.000
_cell.angle_alpha   90.00
_cell.angle_beta   90.00
_cell.angle_gamma   90.00
#
_symmetry.space_group_name_H-M   'P 1'
#
loop_
_entity.id
_entity.type
_entity.pdbx_description
1 polymer ?
#
loop_
_entity_poly.entity_id
_entity_poly.type
_entity_poly.pdbx_seq_one_letter_code
_entity_poly.pdbx_strand_id
1 'polypeptide(L)'
;MTLETRREGTCAYDDATYERLAADAAAIVARYPQARSGLLPMLHLVQSEEGFVSRDGIAFCAEQLDLSTAEVSAVATFYTQYKRHPNGTYTVGVCTNTLCAVMGGDEIFDALSDHLGVGHDETTDDGAITLERVECNAACDYAPVVMVNWEFFDNQTPDSARALADGLRLGQDVAPTRGAASVCTFKQMSRVLAGFSDGRADEGVGAGPATLEGLRIAREQAGPSRPGPGTGTGADDGPAAPSDGAAVDGAADDGTAAGGAAAGSAPEPGDEQSSAEREPATPSDTTPGGPPPSDETPGAPSTSTPGTSTASGTAEPKEDDE
;
A
#
# COMPACT_ATOMS: atom_id res chain seq x y z
N MET A 1 -23.55 -28.38 -0.74
CA MET A 1 -22.42 -29.25 -1.12
C MET A 1 -21.55 -29.31 0.11
N THR A 2 -21.49 -30.46 0.77
CA THR A 2 -20.98 -30.66 2.13
C THR A 2 -19.47 -30.44 2.19
N LEU A 3 -18.98 -29.93 3.34
CA LEU A 3 -17.61 -29.55 3.68
C LEU A 3 -16.52 -30.64 3.50
N GLU A 4 -16.88 -31.86 3.10
CA GLU A 4 -16.00 -33.04 3.07
C GLU A 4 -15.47 -33.42 1.67
N THR A 5 -15.20 -32.44 0.80
CA THR A 5 -14.46 -32.73 -0.44
C THR A 5 -13.59 -31.56 -0.89
N ARG A 6 -12.81 -30.98 0.04
CA ARG A 6 -11.67 -30.14 -0.33
C ARG A 6 -10.64 -31.03 -1.05
N ARG A 7 -10.53 -30.90 -2.39
CA ARG A 7 -9.52 -31.60 -3.20
C ARG A 7 -8.12 -31.29 -2.64
N GLU A 8 -7.26 -32.31 -2.59
CA GLU A 8 -5.85 -32.16 -2.28
C GLU A 8 -5.22 -31.11 -3.21
N GLY A 9 -4.85 -29.96 -2.63
CA GLY A 9 -4.44 -28.74 -3.35
C GLY A 9 -5.19 -27.45 -2.94
N THR A 10 -6.01 -27.53 -1.89
CA THR A 10 -6.92 -26.48 -1.40
C THR A 10 -6.25 -25.39 -0.57
N CYS A 11 -6.85 -24.20 -0.61
CA CYS A 11 -6.57 -23.07 0.28
C CYS A 11 -6.52 -23.52 1.75
N ALA A 12 -5.42 -23.22 2.45
CA ALA A 12 -5.13 -23.69 3.79
C ALA A 12 -5.73 -22.84 4.94
N TYR A 13 -6.68 -21.95 4.66
CA TYR A 13 -7.38 -21.23 5.73
C TYR A 13 -8.12 -22.19 6.67
N ASP A 14 -8.15 -21.85 7.96
CA ASP A 14 -9.03 -22.52 8.91
C ASP A 14 -10.51 -22.30 8.52
N ASP A 15 -11.39 -23.18 9.00
CA ASP A 15 -12.80 -23.18 8.58
C ASP A 15 -13.52 -21.86 8.92
N ALA A 16 -13.20 -21.25 10.06
CA ALA A 16 -13.86 -20.01 10.48
C ALA A 16 -13.42 -18.82 9.61
N THR A 17 -12.12 -18.75 9.28
CA THR A 17 -11.57 -17.74 8.36
C THR A 17 -12.12 -17.93 6.94
N TYR A 18 -12.15 -19.17 6.46
CA TYR A 18 -12.70 -19.49 5.15
C TYR A 18 -14.18 -19.09 5.03
N GLU A 19 -15.01 -19.46 6.01
CA GLU A 19 -16.44 -19.12 6.00
C GLU A 19 -16.69 -17.61 5.99
N ARG A 20 -15.92 -16.85 6.78
CA ARG A 20 -16.01 -15.38 6.80
C ARG A 20 -15.63 -14.79 5.44
N LEU A 21 -14.49 -15.19 4.88
CA LEU A 21 -14.04 -14.69 3.58
C LEU A 21 -14.97 -15.11 2.45
N ALA A 22 -15.52 -16.32 2.47
CA ALA A 22 -16.48 -16.79 1.46
C ALA A 22 -17.78 -15.98 1.47
N ALA A 23 -18.26 -15.56 2.65
CA ALA A 23 -19.42 -14.68 2.76
C ALA A 23 -19.15 -13.30 2.15
N ASP A 24 -17.99 -12.70 2.47
CA ASP A 24 -17.55 -11.42 1.89
C ASP A 24 -17.33 -11.55 0.37
N ALA A 25 -16.73 -12.65 -0.09
CA ALA A 25 -16.52 -12.95 -1.50
C ALA A 25 -17.84 -13.02 -2.28
N ALA A 26 -18.84 -13.70 -1.73
CA ALA A 26 -20.17 -13.75 -2.33
C ALA A 26 -20.80 -12.36 -2.48
N ALA A 27 -20.60 -11.47 -1.49
CA ALA A 27 -21.07 -10.09 -1.56
C ALA A 27 -20.33 -9.27 -2.63
N ILE A 28 -19.04 -9.52 -2.86
CA ILE A 28 -18.27 -8.91 -3.96
C ILE A 28 -18.79 -9.41 -5.31
N VAL A 29 -18.89 -10.73 -5.49
CA VAL A 29 -19.32 -11.36 -6.76
C VAL A 29 -20.71 -10.89 -7.16
N ALA A 30 -21.62 -10.73 -6.20
CA ALA A 30 -22.98 -10.25 -6.45
C ALA A 30 -23.07 -8.84 -7.06
N ARG A 31 -22.00 -8.04 -7.00
CA ARG A 31 -21.94 -6.70 -7.62
C ARG A 31 -21.73 -6.74 -9.13
N TYR A 32 -21.35 -7.90 -9.68
CA TYR A 32 -20.96 -8.04 -11.07
C TYR A 32 -21.84 -9.04 -11.83
N PRO A 33 -22.12 -8.81 -13.12
CA PRO A 33 -22.86 -9.76 -13.95
C PRO A 33 -22.04 -11.03 -14.26
N GLN A 34 -20.71 -10.94 -14.22
CA GLN A 34 -19.79 -12.07 -14.42
C GLN A 34 -18.89 -12.20 -13.19
N ALA A 35 -18.79 -13.41 -12.63
CA ALA A 35 -18.03 -13.64 -11.39
C ALA A 35 -16.56 -13.20 -11.51
N ARG A 36 -15.90 -13.52 -12.63
CA ARG A 36 -14.50 -13.13 -12.90
C ARG A 36 -14.22 -11.62 -12.74
N SER A 37 -15.22 -10.76 -12.93
CA SER A 37 -15.06 -9.31 -12.77
C SER A 37 -14.83 -8.89 -11.32
N GLY A 38 -15.12 -9.76 -10.35
CA GLY A 38 -14.83 -9.55 -8.94
C GLY A 38 -13.38 -9.83 -8.54
N LEU A 39 -12.50 -10.25 -9.46
CA LEU A 39 -11.13 -10.68 -9.11
C LEU A 39 -10.30 -9.58 -8.42
N LEU A 40 -10.37 -8.35 -8.90
CA LEU A 40 -9.61 -7.24 -8.31
C LEU A 40 -9.99 -6.97 -6.84
N PRO A 41 -11.28 -6.72 -6.51
CA PRO A 41 -11.68 -6.56 -5.11
C PRO A 41 -11.50 -7.83 -4.28
N MET A 42 -11.55 -9.02 -4.87
CA MET A 42 -11.24 -10.29 -4.18
C MET A 42 -9.77 -10.37 -3.73
N LEU A 43 -8.83 -9.89 -4.54
CA LEU A 43 -7.42 -9.81 -4.15
C LEU A 43 -7.22 -8.82 -3.00
N HIS A 44 -7.91 -7.68 -3.00
CA HIS A 44 -7.93 -6.77 -1.84
C HIS A 44 -8.57 -7.41 -0.59
N LEU A 45 -9.61 -8.23 -0.74
CA LEU A 45 -10.22 -8.96 0.37
C LEU A 45 -9.22 -9.90 1.03
N VAL A 46 -8.46 -10.67 0.23
CA VAL A 46 -7.36 -11.52 0.71
C VAL A 46 -6.31 -10.69 1.45
N GLN A 47 -5.86 -9.57 0.88
CA GLN A 47 -4.91 -8.67 1.56
C GLN A 47 -5.45 -8.12 2.88
N SER A 48 -6.78 -7.93 2.99
CA SER A 48 -7.37 -7.45 4.24
C SER A 48 -7.28 -8.46 5.38
N GLU A 49 -7.19 -9.76 5.05
CA GLU A 49 -6.99 -10.82 6.04
C GLU A 49 -5.50 -11.02 6.33
N GLU A 50 -4.69 -11.19 5.28
CA GLU A 50 -3.31 -11.66 5.42
C GLU A 50 -2.28 -10.53 5.43
N GLY A 51 -2.60 -9.37 4.86
CA GLY A 51 -1.68 -8.25 4.65
C GLY A 51 -0.93 -8.32 3.32
N PHE A 52 -1.12 -9.39 2.57
CA PHE A 52 -0.56 -9.61 1.23
C PHE A 52 -1.37 -10.71 0.53
N VAL A 53 -1.14 -10.94 -0.75
CA VAL A 53 -1.76 -11.99 -1.56
C VAL A 53 -0.91 -13.25 -1.45
N SER A 54 -1.29 -14.15 -0.54
CA SER A 54 -0.61 -15.43 -0.34
C SER A 54 -1.01 -16.46 -1.40
N ARG A 55 -0.31 -17.60 -1.41
CA ARG A 55 -0.69 -18.76 -2.24
C ARG A 55 -2.09 -19.28 -1.90
N ASP A 56 -2.45 -19.25 -0.62
CA ASP A 56 -3.76 -19.67 -0.14
C ASP A 56 -4.85 -18.67 -0.57
N GLY A 57 -4.55 -17.38 -0.52
CA GLY A 57 -5.41 -16.34 -1.07
C GLY A 57 -5.64 -16.47 -2.58
N ILE A 58 -4.59 -16.81 -3.35
CA ILE A 58 -4.71 -17.11 -4.79
C ILE A 58 -5.63 -18.32 -5.01
N ALA A 59 -5.43 -19.39 -4.26
CA ALA A 59 -6.25 -20.60 -4.35
C ALA A 59 -7.72 -20.31 -3.96
N PHE A 60 -7.93 -19.49 -2.94
CA PHE A 60 -9.25 -19.04 -2.52
C PHE A 60 -9.96 -18.27 -3.63
N CYS A 61 -9.33 -17.23 -4.19
CA CYS A 61 -9.90 -16.46 -5.30
C CYS A 61 -10.20 -17.32 -6.52
N ALA A 62 -9.31 -18.26 -6.86
CA ALA A 62 -9.50 -19.20 -7.95
C ALA A 62 -10.74 -20.09 -7.74
N GLU A 63 -10.92 -20.62 -6.52
CA GLU A 63 -12.08 -21.42 -6.15
C GLU A 63 -13.39 -20.61 -6.19
N GLN A 64 -13.40 -19.40 -5.62
CA GLN A 64 -14.62 -18.58 -5.54
C GLN A 64 -15.11 -18.08 -6.91
N LEU A 65 -14.19 -17.91 -7.88
CA LEU A 65 -14.49 -17.29 -9.18
C LEU A 65 -14.51 -18.27 -10.35
N ASP A 66 -14.28 -19.57 -10.09
CA ASP A 66 -14.10 -20.60 -11.12
C ASP A 66 -13.00 -20.23 -12.13
N LEU A 67 -11.85 -19.80 -11.60
CA LEU A 67 -10.66 -19.45 -12.36
C LEU A 67 -9.51 -20.42 -12.04
N SER A 68 -8.52 -20.48 -12.92
CA SER A 68 -7.26 -21.14 -12.57
C SER A 68 -6.41 -20.28 -11.64
N THR A 69 -5.60 -20.92 -10.79
CA THR A 69 -4.62 -20.20 -9.95
C THR A 69 -3.60 -19.42 -10.79
N ALA A 70 -3.33 -19.86 -12.03
CA ALA A 70 -2.46 -19.16 -12.96
C ALA A 70 -3.06 -17.83 -13.44
N GLU A 71 -4.35 -17.80 -13.78
CA GLU A 71 -5.04 -16.55 -14.15
C GLU A 71 -5.06 -15.55 -12.99
N VAL A 72 -5.36 -16.03 -11.78
CA VAL A 72 -5.33 -15.19 -10.57
C VAL A 72 -3.92 -14.65 -10.30
N SER A 73 -2.91 -15.53 -10.39
CA SER A 73 -1.51 -15.15 -10.20
C SER A 73 -1.06 -14.09 -11.20
N ALA A 74 -1.45 -14.24 -12.48
CA ALA A 74 -1.10 -13.27 -13.53
C ALA A 74 -1.65 -11.87 -13.22
N VAL A 75 -2.88 -11.77 -12.72
CA VAL A 75 -3.48 -10.50 -12.31
C VAL A 75 -2.81 -9.93 -11.06
N ALA A 76 -2.53 -10.78 -10.07
CA ALA A 76 -1.83 -10.38 -8.84
C ALA A 76 -0.40 -9.87 -9.13
N THR A 77 0.27 -10.38 -10.16
CA THR A 77 1.60 -9.87 -10.58
C THR A 77 1.55 -8.64 -11.46
N PHE A 78 0.42 -8.41 -12.14
CA PHE A 78 0.29 -7.30 -13.09
C PHE A 78 0.07 -5.96 -12.39
N TYR A 79 -0.69 -5.94 -11.30
CA TYR A 79 -0.98 -4.71 -10.56
C TYR A 79 -0.11 -4.60 -9.30
N THR A 80 0.69 -3.54 -9.21
CA THR A 80 1.60 -3.25 -8.08
C THR A 80 0.90 -3.04 -6.73
N GLN A 81 -0.41 -2.80 -6.74
CA GLN A 81 -1.25 -2.65 -5.54
C GLN A 81 -1.42 -3.97 -4.78
N TYR A 82 -1.19 -5.10 -5.44
CA TYR A 82 -1.24 -6.42 -4.82
C TYR A 82 0.14 -6.84 -4.33
N LYS A 83 0.37 -6.72 -3.03
CA LYS A 83 1.59 -7.16 -2.35
C LYS A 83 1.61 -8.68 -2.37
N ARG A 84 2.69 -9.26 -2.87
CA ARG A 84 2.84 -10.74 -2.95
C ARG A 84 3.79 -11.29 -1.88
N HIS A 85 4.34 -10.39 -1.08
CA HIS A 85 5.19 -10.66 0.08
C HIS A 85 4.58 -9.97 1.30
N PRO A 86 4.91 -10.41 2.51
CA PRO A 86 4.49 -9.73 3.73
C PRO A 86 4.77 -8.22 3.65
N ASN A 87 3.73 -7.45 3.94
CA ASN A 87 3.75 -6.00 3.94
C ASN A 87 3.63 -5.50 5.37
N GLY A 88 4.22 -4.35 5.64
CA GLY A 88 4.14 -3.68 6.92
C GLY A 88 2.72 -3.29 7.28
N THR A 89 2.56 -2.85 8.53
CA THR A 89 1.29 -2.27 9.01
C THR A 89 0.87 -1.06 8.17
N TYR A 90 1.85 -0.31 7.65
CA TYR A 90 1.69 0.83 6.76
C TYR A 90 2.60 0.69 5.53
N THR A 91 2.03 0.89 4.34
CA THR A 91 2.81 1.13 3.12
C THR A 91 2.99 2.64 2.97
N VAL A 92 4.24 3.10 3.01
CA VAL A 92 4.62 4.50 2.84
C VAL A 92 5.24 4.66 1.45
N GLY A 93 4.50 5.28 0.54
CA GLY A 93 4.92 5.53 -0.84
C GLY A 93 5.33 6.98 -1.08
N VAL A 94 6.51 7.23 -1.64
CA VAL A 94 6.97 8.57 -2.04
C VAL A 94 6.86 8.72 -3.54
N CYS A 95 6.13 9.73 -4.01
CA CYS A 95 6.03 10.00 -5.45
C CYS A 95 7.38 10.52 -5.97
N THR A 96 8.01 9.78 -6.86
CA THR A 96 9.29 10.15 -7.51
C THR A 96 9.13 10.44 -8.99
N ASN A 97 7.90 10.58 -9.48
CA ASN A 97 7.66 10.99 -10.87
C ASN A 97 7.98 12.49 -11.06
N THR A 98 8.31 12.86 -12.29
CA THR A 98 8.79 14.14 -12.81
C THR A 98 8.54 15.37 -11.93
N LEU A 99 7.28 15.74 -11.63
CA LEU A 99 7.02 16.95 -10.86
C LEU A 99 7.43 16.81 -9.40
N CYS A 100 7.13 15.68 -8.76
CA CYS A 100 7.54 15.45 -7.38
C CYS A 100 9.06 15.32 -7.29
N ALA A 101 9.72 14.64 -8.24
CA ALA A 101 11.17 14.59 -8.34
C ALA A 101 11.80 15.99 -8.36
N VAL A 102 11.32 16.88 -9.25
CA VAL A 102 11.78 18.28 -9.33
C VAL A 102 11.56 19.05 -8.02
N MET A 103 10.50 18.73 -7.28
CA MET A 103 10.15 19.39 -6.03
C MET A 103 10.84 18.76 -4.79
N GLY A 104 11.66 17.71 -4.96
CA GLY A 104 12.39 17.05 -3.87
C GLY A 104 11.86 15.67 -3.45
N GLY A 105 11.06 15.01 -4.28
CA GLY A 105 10.52 13.66 -4.02
C GLY A 105 11.60 12.60 -3.86
N ASP A 106 12.66 12.64 -4.68
CA ASP A 106 13.81 11.74 -4.55
C ASP A 106 14.55 11.97 -3.22
N GLU A 107 14.74 13.24 -2.84
CA GLU A 107 15.37 13.61 -1.56
C GLU A 107 14.56 13.10 -0.36
N ILE A 108 13.23 13.13 -0.45
CA ILE A 108 12.34 12.58 0.59
C ILE A 108 12.47 11.06 0.68
N PHE A 109 12.49 10.37 -0.46
CA PHE A 109 12.64 8.91 -0.47
C PHE A 109 13.99 8.51 0.14
N ASP A 110 15.09 9.12 -0.32
CA ASP A 110 16.43 8.77 0.15
C ASP A 110 16.56 9.07 1.66
N ALA A 111 16.02 10.20 2.12
CA ALA A 111 15.97 10.54 3.54
C ALA A 111 15.16 9.55 4.40
N LEU A 112 14.06 9.00 3.87
CA LEU A 112 13.28 7.97 4.55
C LEU A 112 14.01 6.62 4.52
N SER A 113 14.61 6.26 3.40
CA SER A 113 15.35 5.02 3.23
C SER A 113 16.52 4.94 4.20
N ASP A 114 17.32 6.02 4.31
CA ASP A 114 18.42 6.13 5.29
C ASP A 114 17.91 6.06 6.74
N HIS A 115 16.79 6.74 7.03
CA HIS A 115 16.22 6.82 8.39
C HIS A 115 15.62 5.50 8.86
N LEU A 116 14.95 4.77 7.96
CA LEU A 116 14.30 3.51 8.24
C LEU A 116 15.22 2.30 8.07
N GLY A 117 16.33 2.47 7.34
CA GLY A 117 17.29 1.41 7.03
C GLY A 117 16.76 0.39 6.01
N VAL A 118 15.79 0.79 5.17
CA VAL A 118 15.15 -0.07 4.16
C VAL A 118 15.07 0.63 2.81
N GLY A 119 15.16 -0.13 1.73
CA GLY A 119 15.00 0.32 0.36
C GLY A 119 13.55 0.31 -0.16
N HIS A 120 13.41 0.34 -1.48
CA HIS A 120 12.12 0.20 -2.15
C HIS A 120 11.56 -1.22 -1.99
N ASP A 121 10.27 -1.31 -1.70
CA ASP A 121 9.49 -2.55 -1.46
C ASP A 121 10.02 -3.38 -0.27
N GLU A 122 10.91 -2.80 0.55
CA GLU A 122 11.43 -3.42 1.76
C GLU A 122 10.65 -2.97 3.00
N THR A 123 10.61 -3.84 4.00
CA THR A 123 9.84 -3.63 5.24
C THR A 123 10.78 -3.54 6.42
N THR A 124 10.52 -2.59 7.33
CA THR A 124 11.29 -2.42 8.56
C THR A 124 11.25 -3.67 9.43
N ASP A 125 12.31 -3.92 10.21
CA ASP A 125 12.44 -5.12 11.06
C ASP A 125 11.29 -5.26 12.08
N ASP A 126 10.70 -4.15 12.51
CA ASP A 126 9.55 -4.11 13.41
C ASP A 126 8.20 -4.40 12.71
N GLY A 127 8.19 -4.59 11.39
CA GLY A 127 7.00 -4.85 10.59
C GLY A 127 6.04 -3.66 10.46
N ALA A 128 6.48 -2.45 10.84
CA ALA A 128 5.62 -1.28 10.86
C ALA A 128 5.45 -0.66 9.46
N ILE A 129 6.54 -0.46 8.72
CA ILE A 129 6.55 0.30 7.47
C ILE A 129 7.15 -0.52 6.33
N THR A 130 6.44 -0.60 5.20
CA THR A 130 7.02 -0.93 3.88
C THR A 130 7.21 0.35 3.11
N LEU A 131 8.43 0.62 2.63
CA LEU A 131 8.77 1.86 1.93
C LEU A 131 8.74 1.65 0.41
N GLU A 132 8.08 2.54 -0.34
CA GLU A 132 7.95 2.42 -1.79
C GLU A 132 8.29 3.73 -2.51
N ARG A 133 8.99 3.60 -3.64
CA ARG A 133 8.99 4.63 -4.68
C ARG A 133 7.71 4.40 -5.48
N VAL A 134 6.82 5.37 -5.47
CA VAL A 134 5.57 5.28 -6.22
C VAL A 134 5.59 6.21 -7.42
N GLU A 135 4.90 5.78 -8.46
CA GLU A 135 4.68 6.57 -9.65
C GLU A 135 3.66 7.71 -9.38
N CYS A 136 3.27 8.41 -10.44
CA CYS A 136 2.36 9.55 -10.36
C CYS A 136 1.03 9.20 -9.64
N ASN A 137 0.81 9.80 -8.47
CA ASN A 137 -0.44 9.72 -7.71
C ASN A 137 -1.47 10.81 -8.09
N ALA A 138 -1.29 11.49 -9.22
CA ALA A 138 -2.18 12.55 -9.73
C ALA A 138 -2.49 13.70 -8.74
N ALA A 139 -1.55 14.00 -7.83
CA ALA A 139 -1.65 15.03 -6.81
C ALA A 139 -0.60 16.15 -7.00
N CYS A 140 -0.30 16.44 -8.26
CA CYS A 140 0.77 17.34 -8.69
C CYS A 140 0.64 18.78 -8.16
N ASP A 141 -0.59 19.22 -7.89
CA ASP A 141 -0.90 20.53 -7.32
C ASP A 141 -0.45 20.69 -5.85
N TYR A 142 -0.05 19.60 -5.19
CA TYR A 142 0.48 19.58 -3.82
C TYR A 142 1.85 18.89 -3.68
N ALA A 143 2.60 18.77 -4.78
CA ALA A 143 3.92 18.15 -4.76
C ALA A 143 4.90 18.86 -3.79
N PRO A 144 5.81 18.11 -3.12
CA PRO A 144 5.97 16.65 -3.13
C PRO A 144 4.91 15.91 -2.30
N VAL A 145 4.53 14.71 -2.76
CA VAL A 145 3.47 13.92 -2.15
C VAL A 145 4.02 12.59 -1.63
N VAL A 146 3.72 12.31 -0.36
CA VAL A 146 3.85 10.98 0.26
C VAL A 146 2.45 10.40 0.43
N MET A 147 2.32 9.09 0.28
CA MET A 147 1.08 8.35 0.49
C MET A 147 1.29 7.33 1.60
N VAL A 148 0.34 7.23 2.52
CA VAL A 148 0.33 6.16 3.53
C VAL A 148 -0.97 5.41 3.40
N ASN A 149 -0.91 4.14 3.00
CA ASN A 149 -2.10 3.31 2.79
C ASN A 149 -3.23 4.08 2.05
N TRP A 150 -2.97 4.64 0.87
CA TRP A 150 -3.94 5.38 0.03
C TRP A 150 -4.40 6.75 0.57
N GLU A 151 -3.89 7.19 1.72
CA GLU A 151 -4.11 8.53 2.23
C GLU A 151 -2.99 9.48 1.84
N PHE A 152 -3.33 10.74 1.53
CA PHE A 152 -2.39 11.72 0.96
C PHE A 152 -1.76 12.62 2.02
N PHE A 153 -0.43 12.68 1.98
CA PHE A 153 0.41 13.61 2.73
C PHE A 153 1.07 14.55 1.75
N ASP A 154 0.54 15.77 1.72
CA ASP A 154 0.83 16.78 0.72
C ASP A 154 1.97 17.71 1.22
N ASN A 155 2.63 18.41 0.30
CA ASN A 155 3.71 19.38 0.57
C ASN A 155 4.79 18.84 1.52
N GLN A 156 5.17 17.57 1.36
CA GLN A 156 6.10 16.93 2.27
C GLN A 156 7.53 17.42 2.06
N THR A 157 8.30 17.33 3.13
CA THR A 157 9.73 17.62 3.19
C THR A 157 10.43 16.41 3.81
N PRO A 158 11.76 16.26 3.66
CA PRO A 158 12.49 15.18 4.32
C PRO A 158 12.25 15.10 5.84
N ASP A 159 12.19 16.26 6.52
CA ASP A 159 11.92 16.32 7.96
C ASP A 159 10.50 15.89 8.32
N SER A 160 9.49 16.41 7.60
CA SER A 160 8.10 16.05 7.87
C SER A 160 7.81 14.59 7.55
N ALA A 161 8.43 14.04 6.51
CA ALA A 161 8.31 12.63 6.15
C ALA A 161 8.92 11.70 7.20
N ARG A 162 10.10 12.03 7.75
CA ARG A 162 10.69 11.29 8.88
C ARG A 162 9.79 11.34 10.12
N ALA A 163 9.28 12.52 10.47
CA ALA A 163 8.37 12.67 11.59
C ALA A 163 7.06 11.88 11.40
N LEU A 164 6.53 11.85 10.17
CA LEU A 164 5.40 10.99 9.78
C LEU A 164 5.73 9.51 10.04
N ALA A 165 6.86 9.02 9.53
CA ALA A 165 7.28 7.64 9.70
C ALA A 165 7.46 7.26 11.18
N ASP A 166 8.08 8.13 11.99
CA ASP A 166 8.24 7.92 13.43
C ASP A 166 6.88 7.87 14.15
N GLY A 167 5.95 8.77 13.79
CA GLY A 167 4.60 8.77 14.34
C GLY A 167 3.85 7.46 14.07
N LEU A 168 3.97 6.92 12.85
CA LEU A 168 3.37 5.63 12.48
C LEU A 168 3.97 4.47 13.27
N ARG A 169 5.30 4.42 13.41
CA ARG A 169 6.00 3.38 14.20
C ARG A 169 5.67 3.43 15.68
N LEU A 170 5.38 4.62 16.21
CA LEU A 170 4.92 4.82 17.58
C LEU A 170 3.41 4.54 17.78
N GLY A 171 2.68 4.18 16.71
CA GLY A 171 1.25 3.90 16.77
C GLY A 171 0.40 5.15 17.06
N GLN A 172 0.88 6.33 16.68
CA GLN A 172 0.14 7.58 16.84
C GLN A 172 -0.96 7.69 15.78
N ASP A 173 -2.06 8.34 16.13
CA ASP A 173 -3.11 8.71 15.17
C ASP A 173 -2.59 9.84 14.28
N VAL A 174 -2.00 9.47 13.14
CA VAL A 174 -1.50 10.43 12.17
C VAL A 174 -2.61 10.79 11.18
N ALA A 175 -2.92 12.08 11.05
CA ALA A 175 -3.92 12.58 10.12
C ALA A 175 -3.29 12.90 8.75
N PRO A 176 -3.88 12.44 7.64
CA PRO A 176 -3.49 12.90 6.30
C PRO A 176 -3.79 14.38 6.09
N THR A 177 -3.18 14.96 5.06
CA THR A 177 -3.40 16.40 4.74
C THR A 177 -4.82 16.65 4.25
N ARG A 178 -5.40 15.62 3.61
CA ARG A 178 -6.76 15.60 3.09
C ARG A 178 -7.33 14.19 3.27
N GLY A 179 -8.61 14.10 3.59
CA GLY A 179 -9.28 12.83 3.84
C GLY A 179 -9.58 12.62 5.32
N ALA A 180 -9.50 11.36 5.74
CA ALA A 180 -10.00 10.90 7.02
C ALA A 180 -9.24 11.48 8.22
N ALA A 181 -9.84 11.42 9.43
CA ALA A 181 -9.22 11.97 10.64
C ALA A 181 -7.90 11.29 11.07
N SER A 182 -7.63 10.10 10.55
CA SER A 182 -6.44 9.30 10.84
C SER A 182 -6.21 8.22 9.78
N VAL A 183 -4.96 7.85 9.53
CA VAL A 183 -4.65 6.72 8.64
C VAL A 183 -5.08 5.41 9.28
N CYS A 184 -5.60 4.48 8.45
CA CYS A 184 -5.85 3.12 8.88
C CYS A 184 -4.70 2.19 8.47
N THR A 185 -4.68 0.97 9.02
CA THR A 185 -3.68 -0.05 8.67
C THR A 185 -3.88 -0.56 7.24
N PHE A 186 -2.84 -1.17 6.66
CA PHE A 186 -2.89 -1.72 5.30
C PHE A 186 -4.01 -2.74 5.11
N LYS A 187 -4.25 -3.58 6.14
CA LYS A 187 -5.34 -4.57 6.15
C LYS A 187 -6.72 -3.90 6.16
N GLN A 188 -6.89 -2.84 6.96
CA GLN A 188 -8.13 -2.08 7.01
C GLN A 188 -8.40 -1.36 5.69
N MET A 189 -7.39 -0.68 5.12
CA MET A 189 -7.55 -0.04 3.81
C MET A 189 -7.84 -1.06 2.71
N SER A 190 -7.17 -2.21 2.72
CA SER A 190 -7.47 -3.31 1.78
C SER A 190 -8.92 -3.79 1.88
N ARG A 191 -9.51 -3.79 3.09
CA ARG A 191 -10.94 -4.09 3.27
C ARG A 191 -11.83 -3.03 2.61
N VAL A 192 -11.48 -1.75 2.73
CA VAL A 192 -12.19 -0.66 2.05
C VAL A 192 -12.08 -0.78 0.53
N LEU A 193 -10.89 -1.12 0.01
CA LEU A 193 -10.64 -1.33 -1.43
C LEU A 193 -11.35 -2.58 -1.99
N ALA A 194 -11.60 -3.60 -1.15
CA ALA A 194 -12.49 -4.71 -1.48
C ALA A 194 -13.98 -4.29 -1.56
N GLY A 195 -14.27 -3.04 -1.24
CA GLY A 195 -15.59 -2.41 -1.29
C GLY A 195 -16.43 -2.63 -0.04
N PHE A 196 -15.79 -2.81 1.13
CA PHE A 196 -16.48 -2.79 2.42
C PHE A 196 -16.17 -1.47 3.12
N SER A 197 -17.11 -0.53 3.03
CA SER A 197 -16.94 0.82 3.57
C SER A 197 -16.69 0.81 5.08
N ASP A 198 -15.78 1.67 5.52
CA ASP A 198 -15.50 2.00 6.92
C ASP A 198 -16.29 3.22 7.41
N GLY A 199 -17.11 3.84 6.55
CA GLY A 199 -17.90 5.03 6.84
C GLY A 199 -17.13 6.35 6.77
N ARG A 200 -15.86 6.35 6.33
CA ARG A 200 -14.97 7.52 6.40
C ARG A 200 -14.77 8.23 5.06
N ALA A 201 -15.40 7.74 4.00
CA ALA A 201 -15.20 8.22 2.63
C ALA A 201 -15.49 9.72 2.42
N ASP A 202 -16.39 10.30 3.22
CA ASP A 202 -16.80 11.71 3.14
C ASP A 202 -16.07 12.61 4.16
N GLU A 203 -15.08 12.08 4.89
CA GLU A 203 -14.27 12.86 5.82
C GLU A 203 -13.26 13.76 5.10
N GLY A 204 -12.99 14.93 5.68
CA GLY A 204 -11.95 15.85 5.20
C GLY A 204 -12.38 16.72 4.01
N VAL A 205 -11.38 17.24 3.31
CA VAL A 205 -11.57 18.16 2.17
C VAL A 205 -11.22 17.43 0.88
N GLY A 206 -12.21 17.24 0.00
CA GLY A 206 -11.98 16.53 -1.27
C GLY A 206 -11.19 17.33 -2.32
N ALA A 207 -11.38 18.64 -2.40
CA ALA A 207 -10.64 19.53 -3.30
C ALA A 207 -10.14 20.76 -2.53
N GLY A 208 -8.83 20.84 -2.29
CA GLY A 208 -8.22 21.94 -1.56
C GLY A 208 -8.02 23.20 -2.43
N PRO A 209 -7.52 24.30 -1.82
CA PRO A 209 -7.37 25.59 -2.51
C PRO A 209 -6.49 25.54 -3.76
N ALA A 210 -5.40 24.76 -3.76
CA ALA A 210 -4.50 24.66 -4.91
C ALA A 210 -5.22 24.05 -6.14
N THR A 211 -6.02 23.01 -5.91
CA THR A 211 -6.85 22.36 -6.94
C THR A 211 -7.89 23.33 -7.52
N LEU A 212 -8.48 24.18 -6.67
CA LEU A 212 -9.56 25.09 -7.03
C LEU A 212 -9.07 26.43 -7.61
N GLU A 213 -7.77 26.68 -7.65
CA GLU A 213 -7.20 27.97 -8.02
C GLU A 213 -7.59 28.37 -9.45
N GLY A 214 -7.53 27.42 -10.40
CA GLY A 214 -7.98 27.66 -11.77
C GLY A 214 -9.45 28.07 -11.87
N LEU A 215 -10.32 27.46 -11.04
CA LEU A 215 -11.75 27.81 -10.96
C LEU A 215 -11.95 29.20 -10.33
N ARG A 216 -11.19 29.53 -9.29
CA ARG A 216 -11.23 30.84 -8.65
C ARG A 216 -10.88 31.95 -9.65
N ILE A 217 -9.75 31.80 -10.35
CA ILE A 217 -9.31 32.74 -11.39
C ILE A 217 -10.36 32.84 -12.50
N ALA A 218 -10.91 31.71 -12.96
CA ALA A 218 -11.94 31.71 -14.00
C ALA A 218 -13.18 32.50 -13.57
N ARG A 219 -13.62 32.40 -12.32
CA ARG A 219 -14.77 33.17 -11.78
C ARG A 219 -14.48 34.65 -11.64
N GLU A 220 -13.25 35.02 -11.30
CA GLU A 220 -12.84 36.43 -11.19
C GLU A 220 -12.70 37.11 -12.54
N GLN A 221 -12.22 36.37 -13.55
CA GLN A 221 -12.01 36.88 -14.90
C GLN A 221 -13.25 36.78 -15.80
N ALA A 222 -14.16 35.85 -15.50
CA ALA A 222 -15.42 35.74 -16.23
C ALA A 222 -16.43 36.79 -15.74
N GLY A 223 -16.66 37.82 -16.56
CA GLY A 223 -18.02 38.39 -16.69
C GLY A 223 -19.04 37.30 -17.07
N PRO A 224 -20.37 37.59 -17.12
CA PRO A 224 -21.41 36.56 -17.18
C PRO A 224 -21.12 35.49 -18.23
N SER A 225 -20.95 34.25 -17.72
CA SER A 225 -20.60 32.99 -18.39
C SER A 225 -20.46 32.98 -19.92
N ARG A 226 -19.32 32.45 -20.40
CA ARG A 226 -19.20 31.90 -21.76
C ARG A 226 -20.36 30.89 -21.97
N PRO A 227 -21.16 30.99 -23.04
CA PRO A 227 -22.19 30.01 -23.32
C PRO A 227 -21.54 28.62 -23.41
N GLY A 228 -22.09 27.63 -22.71
CA GLY A 228 -21.75 26.24 -22.93
C GLY A 228 -22.02 25.83 -24.39
N PRO A 229 -21.50 24.67 -24.85
CA PRO A 229 -21.80 24.18 -26.19
C PRO A 229 -23.33 24.15 -26.35
N GLY A 230 -23.80 24.84 -27.39
CA GLY A 230 -25.13 25.45 -27.43
C GLY A 230 -26.29 24.51 -27.12
N THR A 231 -27.21 25.01 -26.28
CA THR A 231 -28.61 24.59 -26.32
C THR A 231 -29.20 25.08 -27.64
N GLY A 232 -29.08 24.26 -28.69
CA GLY A 232 -29.87 24.42 -29.89
C GLY A 232 -31.34 24.21 -29.55
N THR A 233 -32.11 25.29 -29.51
CA THR A 233 -33.56 25.26 -29.58
C THR A 233 -33.99 24.66 -30.90
N GLY A 234 -34.53 23.45 -30.85
CA GLY A 234 -35.20 22.76 -31.95
C GLY A 234 -35.87 21.52 -31.41
N ALA A 235 -37.17 21.63 -31.14
CA ALA A 235 -38.01 20.54 -30.68
C ALA A 235 -38.09 19.43 -31.75
N ASP A 236 -37.88 18.17 -31.33
CA ASP A 236 -38.69 17.06 -31.82
C ASP A 236 -38.70 15.95 -30.74
N ASP A 237 -39.91 15.56 -30.34
CA ASP A 237 -40.21 14.54 -29.33
C ASP A 237 -39.98 13.12 -29.91
N GLY A 238 -39.27 12.23 -29.20
CA GLY A 238 -39.21 10.80 -29.51
C GLY A 238 -38.28 9.98 -28.62
N PRO A 239 -38.63 8.72 -28.26
CA PRO A 239 -38.20 8.08 -27.02
C PRO A 239 -36.85 7.34 -27.07
N ALA A 240 -36.43 6.90 -25.89
CA ALA A 240 -35.14 6.38 -25.49
C ALA A 240 -34.58 5.12 -26.18
N ALA A 241 -33.26 5.00 -26.02
CA ALA A 241 -32.42 3.79 -25.88
C ALA A 241 -31.84 3.16 -27.18
N PRO A 242 -30.91 2.19 -27.06
CA PRO A 242 -29.46 2.34 -26.90
C PRO A 242 -28.71 1.66 -28.07
N SER A 243 -27.37 1.75 -28.16
CA SER A 243 -26.64 0.82 -29.04
C SER A 243 -25.18 0.61 -28.64
N ASP A 244 -24.90 -0.63 -28.25
CA ASP A 244 -23.62 -1.33 -28.32
C ASP A 244 -22.99 -1.32 -29.73
N GLY A 245 -21.69 -1.64 -29.80
CA GLY A 245 -20.96 -2.06 -31.00
C GLY A 245 -19.52 -1.53 -31.03
N ALA A 246 -18.55 -2.21 -30.42
CA ALA A 246 -17.80 -3.38 -30.94
C ALA A 246 -16.67 -3.05 -31.95
N ALA A 247 -15.45 -3.42 -31.51
CA ALA A 247 -14.30 -3.98 -32.22
C ALA A 247 -13.52 -3.16 -33.27
N VAL A 248 -12.20 -3.06 -33.02
CA VAL A 248 -11.15 -3.20 -34.06
C VAL A 248 -9.94 -3.93 -33.48
N ASP A 249 -9.58 -5.06 -34.12
CA ASP A 249 -8.40 -5.89 -33.88
C ASP A 249 -7.14 -5.35 -34.61
N GLY A 250 -5.94 -5.74 -34.15
CA GLY A 250 -4.84 -6.10 -35.07
C GLY A 250 -3.40 -5.73 -34.69
N ALA A 251 -2.64 -6.76 -34.24
CA ALA A 251 -1.22 -7.11 -34.50
C ALA A 251 -0.10 -6.12 -34.08
N ALA A 252 0.76 -6.43 -33.10
CA ALA A 252 1.87 -7.41 -33.05
C ALA A 252 3.19 -6.91 -33.69
N ASP A 253 4.27 -6.82 -32.90
CA ASP A 253 5.66 -7.01 -33.33
C ASP A 253 6.55 -7.44 -32.15
N ASP A 254 7.40 -8.43 -32.41
CA ASP A 254 8.34 -9.14 -31.53
C ASP A 254 9.64 -8.35 -31.33
N GLY A 255 10.34 -8.56 -30.21
CA GLY A 255 11.68 -7.99 -30.02
C GLY A 255 12.47 -8.48 -28.81
N THR A 256 12.94 -9.72 -28.86
CA THR A 256 13.91 -10.35 -27.92
C THR A 256 15.26 -9.63 -27.86
N ALA A 257 15.85 -9.45 -26.66
CA ALA A 257 17.30 -9.61 -26.45
C ALA A 257 17.68 -9.87 -24.98
N ALA A 258 18.59 -10.83 -24.80
CA ALA A 258 19.08 -11.39 -23.54
C ALA A 258 20.17 -10.56 -22.85
N GLY A 259 20.30 -10.75 -21.54
CA GLY A 259 21.24 -10.04 -20.66
C GLY A 259 22.68 -10.55 -20.60
N GLY A 260 23.45 -9.87 -19.74
CA GLY A 260 24.78 -10.21 -19.27
C GLY A 260 25.07 -9.45 -17.96
N ALA A 261 25.34 -10.18 -16.89
CA ALA A 261 25.52 -9.68 -15.52
C ALA A 261 26.90 -9.04 -15.26
N ALA A 262 26.99 -8.05 -14.36
CA ALA A 262 27.60 -8.18 -13.02
C ALA A 262 27.98 -6.83 -12.34
N ALA A 263 27.75 -6.81 -11.02
CA ALA A 263 28.45 -6.08 -9.94
C ALA A 263 28.13 -4.59 -9.68
N GLY A 264 27.21 -4.38 -8.71
CA GLY A 264 27.28 -3.39 -7.63
C GLY A 264 27.49 -1.93 -8.00
N SER A 265 26.41 -1.20 -8.21
CA SER A 265 26.37 0.26 -8.21
C SER A 265 24.99 0.73 -7.74
N ALA A 266 24.92 1.92 -7.15
CA ALA A 266 23.67 2.54 -6.69
C ALA A 266 22.62 2.54 -7.84
N PRO A 267 21.34 2.25 -7.56
CA PRO A 267 20.36 2.02 -8.62
C PRO A 267 20.12 3.30 -9.43
N GLU A 268 20.09 3.16 -10.76
CA GLU A 268 19.80 4.27 -11.66
C GLU A 268 18.28 4.47 -11.80
N PRO A 269 17.79 5.70 -12.04
CA PRO A 269 16.36 5.95 -12.22
C PRO A 269 15.80 5.15 -13.41
N GLY A 270 14.94 4.16 -13.14
CA GLY A 270 14.24 3.38 -14.16
C GLY A 270 14.42 1.86 -14.11
N ASP A 271 15.13 1.30 -13.12
CA ASP A 271 15.15 -0.15 -12.91
C ASP A 271 13.75 -0.68 -12.53
N GLU A 272 13.37 -1.84 -13.06
CA GLU A 272 12.08 -2.50 -12.80
C GLU A 272 11.99 -2.92 -11.33
N GLN A 273 11.41 -2.04 -10.51
CA GLN A 273 11.12 -2.32 -9.10
C GLN A 273 9.64 -2.69 -8.98
N SER A 274 9.29 -3.85 -9.51
CA SER A 274 7.98 -4.43 -9.26
C SER A 274 8.05 -5.27 -7.98
N SER A 275 7.01 -5.17 -7.12
CA SER A 275 6.79 -6.15 -6.04
C SER A 275 6.69 -7.59 -6.57
N ALA A 276 6.67 -7.78 -7.90
CA ALA A 276 6.82 -9.03 -8.63
C ALA A 276 8.17 -9.77 -8.42
N GLU A 277 9.25 -9.03 -8.14
CA GLU A 277 10.62 -9.52 -8.30
C GLU A 277 11.45 -9.41 -7.01
N ARG A 278 10.81 -9.08 -5.89
CA ARG A 278 11.45 -8.93 -4.58
C ARG A 278 12.01 -10.23 -4.01
N GLU A 279 13.25 -10.18 -3.51
CA GLU A 279 13.83 -11.22 -2.65
C GLU A 279 13.57 -10.92 -1.15
N PRO A 280 13.39 -11.94 -0.29
CA PRO A 280 13.14 -11.75 1.14
C PRO A 280 14.36 -11.12 1.85
N ALA A 281 14.16 -10.02 2.56
CA ALA A 281 15.22 -9.27 3.23
C ALA A 281 15.21 -9.48 4.76
N THR A 282 14.05 -9.80 5.34
CA THR A 282 13.84 -9.94 6.79
C THR A 282 13.17 -11.27 7.16
N PRO A 283 13.29 -11.75 8.41
CA PRO A 283 12.54 -12.93 8.88
C PRO A 283 11.02 -12.81 8.73
N SER A 284 10.50 -11.58 8.83
CA SER A 284 9.09 -11.23 8.62
C SER A 284 8.63 -11.50 7.19
N ASP A 285 9.53 -11.45 6.20
CA ASP A 285 9.21 -11.70 4.79
C ASP A 285 8.95 -13.17 4.45
N THR A 286 9.32 -14.08 5.34
CA THR A 286 9.28 -15.54 5.08
C THR A 286 8.30 -16.30 5.95
N THR A 287 7.67 -15.64 6.93
CA THR A 287 6.82 -16.31 7.92
C THR A 287 5.37 -15.82 7.80
N PRO A 288 4.46 -16.61 7.20
CA PRO A 288 3.05 -16.32 7.26
C PRO A 288 2.53 -16.53 8.69
N GLY A 289 1.99 -15.48 9.31
CA GLY A 289 1.07 -15.58 10.45
C GLY A 289 1.63 -16.19 11.73
N GLY A 290 2.30 -15.37 12.55
CA GLY A 290 2.33 -15.59 14.00
C GLY A 290 1.12 -14.92 14.66
N PRO A 291 0.52 -15.50 15.71
CA PRO A 291 -0.52 -14.81 16.49
C PRO A 291 0.02 -13.49 17.07
N PRO A 292 -0.84 -12.48 17.32
CA PRO A 292 -0.40 -11.18 17.82
C PRO A 292 0.38 -11.35 19.14
N PRO A 293 1.48 -10.61 19.36
CA PRO A 293 2.26 -10.73 20.59
C PRO A 293 1.37 -10.35 21.78
N SER A 294 1.30 -11.26 22.76
CA SER A 294 0.66 -11.00 24.04
C SER A 294 1.50 -10.00 24.84
N ASP A 295 0.83 -8.93 25.26
CA ASP A 295 1.29 -7.90 26.17
C ASP A 295 1.84 -8.53 27.48
N GLU A 296 3.13 -8.36 27.76
CA GLU A 296 3.70 -8.61 29.10
C GLU A 296 4.46 -7.37 29.57
N THR A 297 3.85 -6.66 30.52
CA THR A 297 4.46 -5.60 31.35
C THR A 297 5.24 -6.22 32.54
N PRO A 298 6.05 -5.48 33.31
CA PRO A 298 7.43 -5.86 33.63
C PRO A 298 7.58 -6.43 35.05
N GLY A 299 8.52 -7.36 35.23
CA GLY A 299 8.85 -7.91 36.54
C GLY A 299 10.33 -8.25 36.70
N ALA A 300 11.09 -7.37 37.34
CA ALA A 300 12.31 -7.75 38.07
C ALA A 300 11.93 -8.04 39.55
N PRO A 301 12.84 -8.47 40.45
CA PRO A 301 14.18 -9.07 40.30
C PRO A 301 14.35 -10.35 41.17
N SER A 302 15.45 -11.11 41.00
CA SER A 302 16.05 -11.80 42.16
C SER A 302 17.51 -12.19 41.97
N THR A 303 18.25 -11.84 43.02
CA THR A 303 19.65 -12.06 43.39
C THR A 303 20.11 -13.52 43.44
N SER A 304 21.39 -13.78 43.13
CA SER A 304 22.31 -14.49 44.03
C SER A 304 23.74 -14.59 43.45
N THR A 305 24.70 -13.92 44.10
CA THR A 305 26.12 -14.37 44.21
C THR A 305 26.24 -15.23 45.48
N PRO A 306 27.27 -16.08 45.71
CA PRO A 306 28.65 -15.63 45.97
C PRO A 306 29.79 -16.58 45.51
N GLY A 307 31.03 -16.09 45.53
CA GLY A 307 32.25 -16.91 45.46
C GLY A 307 33.51 -16.12 45.10
N THR A 308 33.97 -15.20 45.95
CA THR A 308 35.23 -15.28 46.72
C THR A 308 36.53 -15.12 45.92
N SER A 309 37.26 -14.03 46.15
CA SER A 309 38.60 -14.06 46.78
C SER A 309 39.36 -12.73 46.65
N THR A 310 39.81 -12.25 47.83
CA THR A 310 41.03 -11.43 48.10
C THR A 310 41.12 -10.04 47.49
N ALA A 311 40.91 -8.94 48.21
CA ALA A 311 41.62 -8.38 49.38
C ALA A 311 42.79 -7.43 49.01
N SER A 312 42.74 -6.25 49.66
CA SER A 312 43.79 -5.24 49.81
C SER A 312 43.99 -4.31 48.60
N GLY A 313 43.96 -2.98 48.70
CA GLY A 313 43.87 -2.07 49.82
C GLY A 313 44.51 -0.73 49.43
N THR A 314 43.84 0.37 49.81
CA THR A 314 44.38 1.72 50.07
C THR A 314 44.82 2.67 48.94
N ALA A 315 44.20 3.86 49.00
CA ALA A 315 44.78 5.21 48.92
C ALA A 315 44.83 5.94 47.55
N GLU A 316 43.94 6.94 47.41
CA GLU A 316 44.19 8.26 46.79
C GLU A 316 45.36 9.00 47.49
N PRO A 317 45.86 10.20 47.05
CA PRO A 317 45.45 11.11 45.96
C PRO A 317 46.64 11.73 45.14
N LYS A 318 46.30 12.71 44.28
CA LYS A 318 47.02 13.95 43.85
C LYS A 318 47.52 14.07 42.40
N GLU A 319 46.92 15.07 41.74
CA GLU A 319 47.52 16.25 41.05
C GLU A 319 48.87 16.12 40.33
N ASP A 320 48.89 16.55 39.06
CA ASP A 320 49.79 17.54 38.42
C ASP A 320 49.75 17.30 36.88
N ASP A 321 49.20 18.23 36.10
CA ASP A 321 49.91 19.29 35.35
C ASP A 321 50.37 18.82 33.96
N GLU A 322 49.59 19.13 32.91
CA GLU A 322 49.94 19.92 31.70
C GLU A 322 48.81 19.85 30.65
#